data_AF-A0A5N8VIR1-F1
#
_entry.id   AF-A0A5N8VIR1-F1
#
_cell.length_a   1.000
_cell.length_b   1.000
_cell.length_c   1.000
_cell.angle_alpha   90.00
_cell.angle_beta   90.00
_cell.angle_gamma   90.00
#
_symmetry.space_group_name_H-M   'P 1'
#
loop_
_entity.id
_entity.type
_entity.pdbx_description
1 polymer ?
#
loop_
_entity_poly.entity_id
_entity_poly.type
_entity_poly.pdbx_seq_one_letter_code
_entity_poly.pdbx_strand_id
1 'polypeptide(L)'
;MVDARITRIHSKLAALPASEKAVLGPPLAEAEISAFEHNHGVRLPEEFRQFLTHIGNGGYGPTYGLLPMERWVNRQTSMEQLAESFPIVPDLDIPYGPADRRESADSFAGAIRVVYRGCSDFTLLVVTGAGRGRLVEVNYEGFFAPRFHTDSDFLSWYERWLDFILTGHRNLTWFADQMSGNEAELVAALLDDERPTRRRAAAYTFITHPAPSTDLPGTLLHALTTEAHPAVRETILRALAAQGEHGRDLLTTALADPVSGIRSLAAILMTTRTPHGWRLPAHRREILSRYLANETDDSVRDSMQRALNLT
;
A
#
# COMPACT_ATOMS: atom_id res chain seq x y z
N MET A 1 -4.09 22.26 -20.68
CA MET A 1 -2.63 22.42 -20.44
C MET A 1 -2.13 21.08 -19.95
N VAL A 2 -0.96 20.63 -20.42
CA VAL A 2 -0.38 19.35 -19.98
C VAL A 2 0.02 19.46 -18.51
N ASP A 3 -0.36 18.46 -17.70
CA ASP A 3 0.01 18.39 -16.29
C ASP A 3 1.52 18.27 -16.12
N ALA A 4 2.11 19.06 -15.21
CA ALA A 4 3.54 19.05 -14.94
C ALA A 4 4.06 17.67 -14.48
N ARG A 5 3.18 16.82 -13.94
CA ARG A 5 3.47 15.42 -13.58
C ARG A 5 3.90 14.58 -14.77
N ILE A 6 3.38 14.84 -15.97
CA ILE A 6 3.76 14.12 -17.19
C ILE A 6 5.25 14.26 -17.45
N THR A 7 5.78 15.48 -17.37
CA THR A 7 7.21 15.73 -17.54
C THR A 7 8.04 15.01 -16.47
N ARG A 8 7.61 15.03 -15.21
CA ARG A 8 8.33 14.33 -14.13
C ARG A 8 8.31 12.81 -14.30
N ILE A 9 7.19 12.25 -14.72
CA ILE A 9 7.06 10.82 -15.03
C ILE A 9 8.02 10.42 -16.15
N HIS A 10 8.13 11.20 -17.24
CA HIS A 10 9.12 10.95 -18.28
C HIS A 10 10.55 10.97 -17.74
N SER A 11 10.90 11.97 -16.92
CA SER A 11 12.23 12.04 -16.32
C SER A 11 12.53 10.84 -15.42
N LYS A 12 11.55 10.39 -14.62
CA LYS A 12 11.67 9.22 -13.75
C LYS A 12 11.83 7.92 -14.55
N LEU A 13 11.02 7.73 -15.60
CA LEU A 13 11.14 6.58 -16.50
C LEU A 13 12.52 6.52 -17.17
N ALA A 14 13.05 7.68 -17.61
CA ALA A 14 14.39 7.76 -18.20
C ALA A 14 15.52 7.51 -17.19
N ALA A 15 15.28 7.78 -15.90
CA ALA A 15 16.23 7.53 -14.82
C ALA A 15 16.22 6.08 -14.32
N LEU A 16 15.28 5.24 -14.76
CA LEU A 16 15.20 3.86 -14.32
C LEU A 16 16.45 3.06 -14.75
N PRO A 17 16.98 2.18 -13.89
CA PRO A 17 18.09 1.30 -14.26
C PRO A 17 17.74 0.45 -15.48
N ALA A 18 18.71 0.19 -16.36
CA ALA A 18 18.50 -0.64 -17.57
C ALA A 18 17.97 -2.06 -17.26
N SER A 19 18.18 -2.55 -16.03
CA SER A 19 17.62 -3.83 -15.57
C SER A 19 16.10 -3.85 -15.46
N GLU A 20 15.45 -2.69 -15.35
CA GLU A 20 13.98 -2.56 -15.25
C GLU A 20 13.27 -2.94 -16.55
N LYS A 21 13.94 -2.79 -17.71
CA LYS A 21 13.33 -3.00 -19.03
C LYS A 21 11.95 -2.33 -19.13
N ALA A 22 11.90 -1.05 -18.76
CA ALA A 22 10.68 -0.27 -18.71
C ALA A 22 10.13 -0.01 -20.13
N VAL A 23 9.31 -0.94 -20.63
CA VAL A 23 8.66 -0.85 -21.94
C VAL A 23 7.20 -0.45 -21.74
N LEU A 24 6.83 0.70 -22.30
CA LEU A 24 5.45 1.18 -22.35
C LEU A 24 4.84 0.90 -23.72
N GLY A 25 3.52 0.76 -23.76
CA GLY A 25 2.77 0.74 -25.02
C GLY A 25 2.77 2.13 -25.68
N PRO A 26 2.46 2.22 -26.99
CA PRO A 26 2.38 3.50 -27.68
C PRO A 26 1.29 4.38 -27.04
N PRO A 27 1.49 5.72 -26.98
CA PRO A 27 0.42 6.63 -26.59
C PRO A 27 -0.80 6.54 -27.53
N LEU A 28 -1.99 6.74 -26.99
CA LEU A 28 -3.25 6.74 -27.74
C LEU A 28 -3.53 8.11 -28.36
N ALA A 29 -4.16 8.11 -29.53
CA ALA A 29 -4.74 9.31 -30.09
C ALA A 29 -6.03 9.71 -29.33
N GLU A 30 -6.30 11.01 -29.26
CA GLU A 30 -7.53 11.56 -28.66
C GLU A 30 -8.81 10.93 -29.25
N ALA A 31 -8.79 10.58 -30.53
CA ALA A 31 -9.90 9.93 -31.22
C ALA A 31 -10.17 8.51 -30.67
N GLU A 32 -9.13 7.75 -30.33
CA GLU A 32 -9.27 6.40 -29.78
C GLU A 32 -9.85 6.45 -28.36
N ILE A 33 -9.37 7.37 -27.54
CA ILE A 33 -9.89 7.61 -26.19
C ILE A 33 -11.36 8.07 -26.26
N SER A 34 -11.66 9.00 -27.17
CA SER A 34 -13.02 9.52 -27.35
C SER A 34 -13.98 8.44 -27.86
N ALA A 35 -13.51 7.52 -28.71
CA ALA A 35 -14.29 6.38 -29.16
C ALA A 35 -14.58 5.41 -28.01
N PHE A 36 -13.58 5.11 -27.16
CA PHE A 36 -13.78 4.29 -25.96
C PHE A 36 -14.84 4.91 -25.04
N GLU A 37 -14.71 6.20 -24.73
CA GLU A 37 -15.64 6.96 -23.90
C GLU A 37 -17.07 6.96 -24.46
N HIS A 38 -17.21 7.19 -25.77
CA HIS A 38 -18.50 7.17 -26.45
C HIS A 38 -19.15 5.78 -26.38
N ASN A 39 -18.38 4.73 -26.67
CA ASN A 39 -18.88 3.35 -26.71
C ASN A 39 -19.35 2.84 -25.34
N HIS A 40 -18.83 3.38 -24.25
CA HIS A 40 -19.16 2.97 -22.88
C HIS A 40 -19.95 4.03 -22.09
N GLY A 41 -20.33 5.15 -22.72
CA GLY A 41 -21.12 6.20 -22.07
C GLY A 41 -20.43 6.87 -20.89
N VAL A 42 -19.09 6.93 -20.87
CA VAL A 42 -18.30 7.50 -19.76
C VAL A 42 -17.35 8.59 -20.26
N ARG A 43 -16.81 9.37 -19.33
CA ARG A 43 -15.59 10.14 -19.56
C ARG A 43 -14.50 9.55 -18.70
N LEU A 44 -13.29 9.35 -19.21
CA LEU A 44 -12.16 8.96 -18.37
C LEU A 44 -11.75 10.15 -17.47
N PRO A 45 -11.15 9.90 -16.30
CA PRO A 45 -10.50 10.95 -15.50
C PRO A 45 -9.42 11.65 -16.33
N GLU A 46 -9.32 12.98 -16.21
CA GLU A 46 -8.43 13.80 -17.05
C GLU A 46 -6.96 13.40 -16.90
N GLU A 47 -6.54 13.11 -15.67
CA GLU A 47 -5.18 12.68 -15.34
C GLU A 47 -4.81 11.37 -16.05
N PHE A 48 -5.78 10.44 -16.16
CA PHE A 48 -5.58 9.19 -16.89
C PHE A 48 -5.59 9.41 -18.40
N ARG A 49 -6.44 10.32 -18.92
CA ARG A 49 -6.38 10.70 -20.34
C ARG A 49 -5.00 11.23 -20.72
N GLN A 50 -4.45 12.14 -19.91
CA GLN A 50 -3.12 12.70 -20.15
C GLN A 50 -2.01 11.64 -20.07
N PHE A 51 -2.13 10.66 -19.17
CA PHE A 51 -1.21 9.52 -19.16
C PHE A 51 -1.26 8.75 -20.48
N LEU A 52 -2.45 8.44 -20.99
CA LEU A 52 -2.61 7.66 -22.22
C LEU A 52 -2.10 8.39 -23.46
N THR A 53 -2.27 9.71 -23.54
CA THR A 53 -1.88 10.51 -24.71
C THR A 53 -0.41 10.91 -24.71
N HIS A 54 0.23 11.00 -23.53
CA HIS A 54 1.61 11.48 -23.41
C HIS A 54 2.61 10.41 -22.98
N ILE A 55 2.21 9.42 -22.18
CA ILE A 55 3.11 8.40 -21.64
C ILE A 55 2.97 7.07 -22.39
N GLY A 56 1.78 6.47 -22.42
CA GLY A 56 1.57 5.20 -23.11
C GLY A 56 0.31 4.43 -22.74
N ASN A 57 -0.11 3.52 -23.64
CA ASN A 57 -1.21 2.59 -23.43
C ASN A 57 -0.70 1.26 -22.83
N GLY A 58 -0.66 1.18 -21.51
CA GLY A 58 -0.21 -0.02 -20.81
C GLY A 58 1.32 -0.21 -20.83
N GLY A 59 1.77 -1.38 -20.38
CA GLY A 59 3.20 -1.74 -20.33
C GLY A 59 3.77 -1.62 -18.92
N TYR A 60 4.92 -0.96 -18.77
CA TYR A 60 5.64 -0.88 -17.50
C TYR A 60 4.75 -0.30 -16.38
N GLY A 61 4.67 -1.03 -15.28
CA GLY A 61 3.75 -0.76 -14.18
C GLY A 61 3.97 -1.73 -13.02
N PRO A 62 3.28 -1.53 -11.89
CA PRO A 62 3.38 -2.43 -10.75
C PRO A 62 3.06 -3.88 -11.12
N THR A 63 3.66 -4.85 -10.42
CA THR A 63 3.38 -6.29 -10.57
C THR A 63 3.54 -6.80 -12.01
N TYR A 64 2.46 -7.14 -12.71
CA TYR A 64 2.49 -7.59 -14.12
C TYR A 64 2.35 -6.46 -15.15
N GLY A 65 2.42 -5.21 -14.71
CA GLY A 65 2.36 -4.05 -15.57
C GLY A 65 0.95 -3.48 -15.77
N LEU A 66 0.91 -2.33 -16.42
CA LEU A 66 -0.32 -1.65 -16.81
C LEU A 66 -1.00 -2.42 -17.96
N LEU A 67 -2.29 -2.66 -17.81
CA LEU A 67 -3.13 -3.26 -18.84
C LEU A 67 -3.40 -2.24 -19.95
N PRO A 68 -3.28 -2.63 -21.23
CA PRO A 68 -3.66 -1.76 -22.34
C PRO A 68 -5.20 -1.71 -22.45
N MET A 69 -5.71 -0.70 -23.16
CA MET A 69 -7.14 -0.37 -23.30
C MET A 69 -8.03 -1.59 -23.65
N GLU A 70 -7.54 -2.51 -24.46
CA GLU A 70 -8.30 -3.69 -24.91
C GLU A 70 -8.56 -4.69 -23.78
N ARG A 71 -7.90 -4.54 -22.63
CA ARG A 71 -8.01 -5.41 -21.46
C ARG A 71 -8.66 -4.76 -20.25
N TRP A 72 -8.98 -3.48 -20.31
CA TRP A 72 -9.62 -2.75 -19.19
C TRP A 72 -10.96 -3.34 -18.78
N VAL A 73 -11.76 -3.70 -19.77
CA VAL A 73 -13.13 -4.20 -19.61
C VAL A 73 -13.15 -5.70 -19.93
N ASN A 74 -13.88 -6.50 -19.14
CA ASN A 74 -14.06 -7.92 -19.47
C ASN A 74 -15.01 -8.05 -20.68
N ARG A 75 -14.82 -9.06 -21.53
CA ARG A 75 -15.71 -9.32 -22.68
C ARG A 75 -17.18 -9.56 -22.27
N GLN A 76 -17.41 -9.92 -21.01
CA GLN A 76 -18.73 -10.15 -20.42
C GLN A 76 -19.30 -8.90 -19.73
N THR A 77 -18.54 -7.82 -19.62
CA THR A 77 -19.02 -6.55 -19.04
C THR A 77 -19.99 -5.93 -20.06
N SER A 78 -21.20 -5.63 -19.62
CA SER A 78 -22.15 -4.90 -20.46
C SER A 78 -21.66 -3.47 -20.66
N MET A 79 -22.05 -2.85 -21.78
CA MET A 79 -21.66 -1.48 -22.12
C MET A 79 -22.07 -0.45 -21.04
N GLU A 80 -23.16 -0.71 -20.31
CA GLU A 80 -23.77 0.21 -19.36
C GLU A 80 -23.09 0.20 -17.97
N GLN A 81 -22.37 -0.88 -17.64
CA GLN A 81 -21.75 -1.07 -16.32
C GLN A 81 -20.68 -0.04 -15.97
N LEU A 82 -20.03 0.62 -16.94
CA LEU A 82 -19.06 1.68 -16.63
C LEU A 82 -19.72 3.02 -16.28
N ALA A 83 -20.93 3.26 -16.79
CA ALA A 83 -21.70 4.48 -16.49
C ALA A 83 -22.42 4.39 -15.12
N GLU A 84 -22.54 3.19 -14.56
CA GLU A 84 -23.01 2.99 -13.19
C GLU A 84 -21.96 3.46 -12.18
N SER A 85 -22.42 3.93 -11.01
CA SER A 85 -21.51 4.40 -9.96
C SER A 85 -20.79 3.22 -9.29
N PHE A 86 -19.47 3.35 -9.13
CA PHE A 86 -18.69 2.42 -8.33
C PHE A 86 -19.24 2.36 -6.90
N PRO A 87 -19.52 1.15 -6.36
CA PRO A 87 -20.36 0.99 -5.18
C PRO A 87 -19.67 1.38 -3.87
N ILE A 88 -18.33 1.48 -3.85
CA ILE A 88 -17.57 1.76 -2.63
C ILE A 88 -17.10 3.21 -2.61
N VAL A 89 -17.48 3.93 -1.55
CA VAL A 89 -16.99 5.28 -1.29
C VAL A 89 -15.58 5.20 -0.69
N PRO A 90 -14.60 5.96 -1.22
CA PRO A 90 -13.25 5.98 -0.66
C PRO A 90 -13.21 6.42 0.81
N ASP A 91 -12.17 5.98 1.51
CA ASP A 91 -11.79 6.43 2.85
C ASP A 91 -12.85 6.23 3.95
N LEU A 92 -13.88 5.40 3.70
CA LEU A 92 -14.73 4.85 4.76
C LEU A 92 -14.00 3.71 5.46
N ASP A 93 -13.89 3.80 6.79
CA ASP A 93 -13.32 2.76 7.63
C ASP A 93 -14.33 1.60 7.70
N ILE A 94 -14.15 0.60 6.83
CA ILE A 94 -14.97 -0.61 6.82
C ILE A 94 -14.16 -1.69 7.57
N PRO A 95 -14.40 -1.89 8.89
CA PRO A 95 -13.56 -2.75 9.74
C PRO A 95 -13.57 -4.22 9.33
N TYR A 96 -14.60 -4.65 8.62
CA TYR A 96 -14.69 -5.93 7.95
C TYR A 96 -15.36 -5.65 6.62
N GLY A 97 -14.68 -5.95 5.50
CA GLY A 97 -15.25 -5.83 4.16
C GLY A 97 -16.68 -6.34 4.08
N PRO A 98 -17.48 -5.85 3.10
CA PRO A 98 -18.92 -6.05 3.06
C PRO A 98 -19.31 -7.49 3.42
N ALA A 99 -20.27 -7.63 4.34
CA ALA A 99 -20.70 -8.91 4.90
C ALA A 99 -21.11 -9.93 3.82
N ASP A 100 -21.58 -9.44 2.67
CA ASP A 100 -21.91 -10.24 1.49
C ASP A 100 -20.76 -10.26 0.48
N ARG A 101 -19.75 -11.09 0.77
CA ARG A 101 -18.58 -11.34 -0.11
C ARG A 101 -18.95 -11.94 -1.48
N ARG A 102 -20.21 -12.33 -1.70
CA ARG A 102 -20.64 -13.10 -2.89
C ARG A 102 -21.33 -12.28 -3.98
N GLU A 103 -21.78 -11.06 -3.72
CA GLU A 103 -22.54 -10.29 -4.74
C GLU A 103 -21.68 -9.27 -5.51
N SER A 104 -20.44 -9.00 -5.08
CA SER A 104 -19.53 -8.05 -5.79
C SER A 104 -18.51 -8.73 -6.71
N ALA A 105 -18.56 -10.05 -6.84
CA ALA A 105 -17.48 -10.87 -7.41
C ALA A 105 -17.42 -10.88 -8.95
N ASP A 106 -18.45 -10.40 -9.66
CA ASP A 106 -18.48 -10.55 -11.13
C ASP A 106 -18.36 -9.25 -11.93
N SER A 107 -18.54 -8.07 -11.32
CA SER A 107 -18.28 -6.79 -12.03
C SER A 107 -18.22 -5.62 -11.06
N PHE A 108 -17.05 -5.00 -10.91
CA PHE A 108 -16.94 -3.69 -10.29
C PHE A 108 -17.39 -2.64 -11.30
N ALA A 109 -18.70 -2.35 -11.30
CA ALA A 109 -19.29 -1.28 -12.08
C ALA A 109 -18.59 0.07 -11.83
N GLY A 110 -18.59 0.96 -12.81
CA GLY A 110 -17.98 2.28 -12.68
C GLY A 110 -16.46 2.29 -12.60
N ALA A 111 -15.77 1.18 -12.89
CA ALA A 111 -14.32 1.11 -12.83
C ALA A 111 -13.71 0.25 -13.95
N ILE A 112 -12.48 0.58 -14.34
CA ILE A 112 -11.70 -0.14 -15.36
C ILE A 112 -10.49 -0.83 -14.74
N ARG A 113 -10.10 -2.00 -15.25
CA ARG A 113 -8.92 -2.74 -14.76
C ARG A 113 -7.65 -2.13 -15.35
N VAL A 114 -6.83 -1.48 -14.53
CA VAL A 114 -5.57 -0.85 -14.98
C VAL A 114 -4.33 -1.68 -14.66
N VAL A 115 -4.38 -2.54 -13.64
CA VAL A 115 -3.29 -3.48 -13.32
C VAL A 115 -3.87 -4.86 -13.05
N TYR A 116 -3.22 -5.89 -13.61
CA TYR A 116 -3.41 -7.26 -13.18
C TYR A 116 -2.31 -7.62 -12.18
N ARG A 117 -2.69 -8.06 -10.98
CA ARG A 117 -1.75 -8.37 -9.90
C ARG A 117 -1.50 -9.87 -9.70
N GLY A 118 -2.18 -10.73 -10.46
CA GLY A 118 -2.13 -12.19 -10.32
C GLY A 118 -3.41 -12.76 -9.74
N CYS A 119 -3.72 -14.03 -10.05
CA CYS A 119 -4.93 -14.72 -9.61
C CYS A 119 -6.21 -13.90 -9.90
N SER A 120 -6.93 -13.48 -8.85
CA SER A 120 -8.13 -12.68 -8.89
C SER A 120 -7.91 -11.23 -8.39
N ASP A 121 -6.65 -10.79 -8.25
CA ASP A 121 -6.28 -9.46 -7.77
C ASP A 121 -6.10 -8.46 -8.92
N PHE A 122 -6.71 -7.29 -8.77
CA PHE A 122 -6.60 -6.20 -9.73
C PHE A 122 -6.48 -4.85 -9.01
N THR A 123 -5.83 -3.90 -9.68
CA THR A 123 -6.01 -2.48 -9.36
C THR A 123 -6.95 -1.89 -10.41
N LEU A 124 -8.04 -1.30 -9.94
CA LEU A 124 -9.02 -0.63 -10.77
C LEU A 124 -8.85 0.88 -10.70
N LEU A 125 -9.15 1.58 -11.79
CA LEU A 125 -9.36 3.02 -11.80
C LEU A 125 -10.87 3.28 -11.80
N VAL A 126 -11.36 4.02 -10.81
CA VAL A 126 -12.77 4.41 -10.76
C VAL A 126 -13.01 5.50 -11.80
N VAL A 127 -13.93 5.23 -12.73
CA VAL A 127 -14.34 6.17 -13.78
C VAL A 127 -15.69 6.81 -13.46
N THR A 128 -16.55 6.18 -12.66
CA THR A 128 -17.85 6.75 -12.29
C THR A 128 -18.15 6.49 -10.81
N GLY A 129 -18.69 7.50 -10.11
CA GLY A 129 -19.01 7.44 -8.67
C GLY A 129 -18.10 8.29 -7.79
N ALA A 130 -18.26 8.17 -6.46
CA ALA A 130 -17.62 9.03 -5.46
C ALA A 130 -16.08 8.97 -5.47
N GLY A 131 -15.50 7.86 -5.92
CA GLY A 131 -14.06 7.66 -6.04
C GLY A 131 -13.46 8.02 -7.40
N ARG A 132 -14.21 8.66 -8.32
CA ARG A 132 -13.76 8.94 -9.69
C ARG A 132 -12.35 9.54 -9.71
N GLY A 133 -11.47 8.96 -10.53
CA GLY A 133 -10.07 9.34 -10.65
C GLY A 133 -9.12 8.55 -9.75
N ARG A 134 -9.61 7.96 -8.66
CA ARG A 134 -8.79 7.22 -7.69
C ARG A 134 -8.68 5.74 -8.05
N LEU A 135 -7.60 5.13 -7.57
CA LEU A 135 -7.35 3.72 -7.72
C LEU A 135 -7.78 2.91 -6.49
N VAL A 136 -8.28 1.72 -6.74
CA VAL A 136 -8.72 0.77 -5.73
C VAL A 136 -8.20 -0.63 -6.03
N GLU A 137 -7.60 -1.26 -5.03
CA GLU A 137 -7.25 -2.67 -5.07
C GLU A 137 -8.46 -3.52 -4.76
N VAL A 138 -8.68 -4.55 -5.55
CA VAL A 138 -9.79 -5.48 -5.38
C VAL A 138 -9.30 -6.92 -5.54
N ASN A 139 -10.03 -7.84 -4.91
CA ASN A 139 -9.94 -9.26 -5.18
C ASN A 139 -11.33 -9.76 -5.59
N TYR A 140 -11.46 -10.32 -6.79
CA TYR A 140 -12.75 -10.80 -7.30
C TYR A 140 -13.26 -12.05 -6.55
N GLU A 141 -12.40 -12.75 -5.80
CA GLU A 141 -12.81 -13.86 -4.91
C GLU A 141 -13.23 -13.40 -3.52
N GLY A 142 -13.19 -12.09 -3.23
CA GLY A 142 -13.62 -11.51 -1.95
C GLY A 142 -12.71 -11.85 -0.77
N PHE A 143 -11.42 -12.16 -1.00
CA PHE A 143 -10.46 -12.44 0.08
C PHE A 143 -10.18 -11.21 0.96
N PHE A 144 -10.27 -10.00 0.39
CA PHE A 144 -10.16 -8.75 1.12
C PHE A 144 -11.13 -7.70 0.56
N ALA A 145 -11.51 -6.74 1.41
CA ALA A 145 -12.37 -5.62 1.04
C ALA A 145 -11.66 -4.70 0.03
N PRO A 146 -12.34 -4.07 -0.94
CA PRO A 146 -11.72 -3.06 -1.80
C PRO A 146 -10.96 -2.00 -0.99
N ARG A 147 -9.69 -1.73 -1.36
CA ARG A 147 -8.81 -0.78 -0.65
C ARG A 147 -8.36 0.33 -1.57
N PHE A 148 -8.73 1.56 -1.26
CA PHE A 148 -8.28 2.71 -2.04
C PHE A 148 -6.82 3.04 -1.76
N HIS A 149 -6.10 3.39 -2.83
CA HIS A 149 -4.82 4.06 -2.70
C HIS A 149 -5.04 5.47 -2.12
N THR A 150 -4.07 5.95 -1.36
CA THR A 150 -4.10 7.28 -0.74
C THR A 150 -3.92 8.41 -1.76
N ASP A 151 -3.43 8.09 -2.97
CA ASP A 151 -3.24 9.03 -4.06
C ASP A 151 -4.58 9.61 -4.55
N SER A 152 -4.54 10.88 -4.92
CA SER A 152 -5.69 11.64 -5.41
C SER A 152 -6.20 11.18 -6.77
N ASP A 153 -5.29 10.66 -7.60
CA ASP A 153 -5.55 10.35 -9.01
C ASP A 153 -4.47 9.40 -9.57
N PHE A 154 -4.65 9.02 -10.84
CA PHE A 154 -3.74 8.10 -11.55
C PHE A 154 -2.31 8.61 -11.68
N LEU A 155 -2.10 9.89 -11.97
CA LEU A 155 -0.75 10.44 -12.17
C LEU A 155 0.01 10.50 -10.85
N SER A 156 -0.64 10.90 -9.76
CA SER A 156 -0.06 10.86 -8.41
C SER A 156 0.37 9.44 -8.03
N TRP A 157 -0.51 8.46 -8.26
CA TRP A 157 -0.23 7.04 -7.98
C TRP A 157 0.93 6.49 -8.80
N TYR A 158 0.93 6.72 -10.12
CA TYR A 158 1.98 6.21 -10.99
C TYR A 158 3.33 6.90 -10.73
N GLU A 159 3.33 8.21 -10.50
CA GLU A 159 4.51 8.97 -10.14
C GLU A 159 5.14 8.47 -8.82
N ARG A 160 4.31 8.23 -7.80
CA ARG A 160 4.76 7.68 -6.51
C ARG A 160 5.29 6.27 -6.65
N TRP A 161 4.68 5.45 -7.51
CA TRP A 161 5.20 4.12 -7.81
C TRP A 161 6.59 4.18 -8.43
N LEU A 162 6.85 5.11 -9.35
CA LEU A 162 8.19 5.29 -9.91
C LEU A 162 9.21 5.74 -8.85
N ASP A 163 8.84 6.63 -7.92
CA ASP A 163 9.71 6.98 -6.79
C ASP A 163 10.06 5.75 -5.95
N PHE A 164 9.06 4.92 -5.67
CA PHE A 164 9.24 3.68 -4.93
C PHE A 164 10.23 2.73 -5.63
N ILE A 165 10.13 2.54 -6.95
CA ILE A 165 11.10 1.74 -7.71
C ILE A 165 12.50 2.36 -7.71
N LEU A 166 12.60 3.69 -7.89
CA LEU A 166 13.88 4.41 -7.93
C LEU A 166 14.63 4.36 -6.60
N THR A 167 13.93 4.21 -5.47
CA THR A 167 14.55 3.97 -4.16
C THR A 167 15.08 2.54 -3.98
N GLY A 168 14.96 1.68 -4.99
CA GLY A 168 15.52 0.32 -5.01
C GLY A 168 14.56 -0.77 -4.52
N HIS A 169 13.33 -0.41 -4.14
CA HIS A 169 12.33 -1.37 -3.69
C HIS A 169 11.58 -1.95 -4.89
N ARG A 170 11.73 -3.25 -5.13
CA ARG A 170 11.14 -3.92 -6.32
C ARG A 170 10.06 -4.96 -6.00
N ASN A 171 10.11 -5.55 -4.80
CA ASN A 171 9.35 -6.77 -4.47
C ASN A 171 8.38 -6.61 -3.29
N LEU A 172 8.10 -5.38 -2.84
CA LEU A 172 7.17 -5.21 -1.73
C LEU A 172 5.75 -5.16 -2.30
N THR A 173 4.97 -6.19 -1.99
CA THR A 173 3.54 -6.28 -2.27
C THR A 173 2.72 -5.24 -1.50
N TRP A 174 3.36 -4.35 -0.73
CA TRP A 174 2.75 -3.41 0.19
C TRP A 174 2.71 -1.96 -0.30
N PHE A 175 3.09 -1.69 -1.56
CA PHE A 175 3.04 -0.33 -2.14
C PHE A 175 1.65 0.35 -1.97
N ALA A 176 0.59 -0.46 -1.99
CA ALA A 176 -0.78 0.00 -1.79
C ALA A 176 -1.11 0.45 -0.37
N ASP A 177 -0.38 -0.07 0.61
CA ASP A 177 -0.53 0.29 2.01
C ASP A 177 0.30 1.54 2.37
N GLN A 178 0.97 2.18 1.39
CA GLN A 178 1.79 3.38 1.59
C GLN A 178 1.09 4.65 1.12
N MET A 179 1.67 5.81 1.48
CA MET A 179 1.25 7.12 1.01
C MET A 179 2.43 7.98 0.57
N SER A 180 2.15 9.01 -0.23
CA SER A 180 3.15 10.04 -0.56
C SER A 180 3.40 10.94 0.64
N GLY A 181 4.62 11.46 0.74
CA GLY A 181 4.95 12.55 1.63
C GLY A 181 6.43 12.55 1.99
N ASN A 182 6.95 13.73 2.31
CA ASN A 182 8.22 13.83 3.04
C ASN A 182 8.03 13.41 4.50
N GLU A 183 9.13 13.24 5.24
CA GLU A 183 9.08 12.78 6.63
C GLU A 183 8.13 13.61 7.51
N ALA A 184 8.15 14.95 7.40
CA ALA A 184 7.31 15.81 8.22
C ALA A 184 5.82 15.62 7.91
N GLU A 185 5.46 15.47 6.62
CA GLU A 185 4.08 15.19 6.20
C GLU A 185 3.61 13.81 6.69
N LEU A 186 4.49 12.81 6.63
CA LEU A 186 4.19 11.46 7.12
C LEU A 186 4.06 11.44 8.65
N VAL A 187 4.90 12.18 9.39
CA VAL A 187 4.78 12.32 10.84
C VAL A 187 3.46 12.99 11.21
N ALA A 188 3.09 14.09 10.56
CA ALA A 188 1.81 14.76 10.79
C ALA A 188 0.64 13.82 10.47
N ALA A 189 0.69 13.08 9.36
CA ALA A 189 -0.33 12.11 9.01
C ALA A 189 -0.42 10.95 10.02
N LEU A 190 0.70 10.53 10.62
CA LEU A 190 0.73 9.47 11.62
C LEU A 190 0.17 9.91 12.97
N LEU A 191 0.44 11.16 13.38
CA LEU A 191 0.07 11.66 14.71
C LEU A 191 -1.32 12.30 14.74
N ASP A 192 -1.68 13.04 13.68
CA ASP A 192 -2.78 14.00 13.72
C ASP A 192 -3.98 13.62 12.83
N ASP A 193 -3.84 12.64 11.93
CA ASP A 193 -4.95 12.30 11.03
C ASP A 193 -6.07 11.57 11.77
N GLU A 194 -7.32 12.01 11.58
CA GLU A 194 -8.49 11.40 12.19
C GLU A 194 -8.70 9.95 11.72
N ARG A 195 -8.30 9.62 10.49
CA ARG A 195 -8.56 8.33 9.86
C ARG A 195 -7.46 7.31 10.21
N PRO A 196 -7.79 6.18 10.85
CA PRO A 196 -6.81 5.13 11.13
C PRO A 196 -6.11 4.60 9.87
N THR A 197 -6.80 4.57 8.73
CA THR A 197 -6.24 4.14 7.45
C THR A 197 -5.11 5.05 6.97
N ARG A 198 -5.22 6.37 7.15
CA ARG A 198 -4.17 7.34 6.81
C ARG A 198 -2.99 7.23 7.77
N ARG A 199 -3.24 7.14 9.09
CA ARG A 199 -2.18 6.91 10.09
C ARG A 199 -1.42 5.62 9.80
N ARG A 200 -2.15 4.53 9.47
CA ARG A 200 -1.55 3.25 9.06
C ARG A 200 -0.69 3.40 7.82
N ALA A 201 -1.15 4.14 6.80
CA ALA A 201 -0.40 4.34 5.56
C ALA A 201 0.90 5.13 5.79
N ALA A 202 0.85 6.13 6.67
CA ALA A 202 2.04 6.87 7.08
C ALA A 202 3.07 5.95 7.77
N ALA A 203 2.63 5.16 8.75
CA ALA A 203 3.48 4.18 9.42
C ALA A 203 4.08 3.15 8.43
N TYR A 204 3.30 2.66 7.46
CA TYR A 204 3.78 1.72 6.45
C TYR A 204 4.85 2.33 5.54
N THR A 205 4.73 3.62 5.24
CA THR A 205 5.68 4.33 4.38
C THR A 205 7.06 4.44 5.05
N PHE A 206 7.11 4.56 6.38
CA PHE A 206 8.37 4.59 7.15
C PHE A 206 9.18 3.29 7.12
N ILE A 207 8.59 2.16 6.71
CA ILE A 207 9.32 0.90 6.53
C ILE A 207 10.36 1.01 5.42
N THR A 208 10.08 1.82 4.40
CA THR A 208 10.89 1.96 3.18
C THR A 208 11.39 3.38 2.95
N HIS A 209 11.10 4.30 3.87
CA HIS A 209 11.42 5.71 3.72
C HIS A 209 12.95 5.89 3.58
N PRO A 210 13.42 6.62 2.54
CA PRO A 210 14.84 6.80 2.33
C PRO A 210 15.43 7.76 3.36
N ALA A 211 16.56 7.39 3.96
CA ALA A 211 17.33 8.24 4.88
C ALA A 211 16.48 8.95 5.97
N PRO A 212 15.74 8.19 6.81
CA PRO A 212 14.94 8.76 7.87
C PRO A 212 15.81 9.54 8.86
N SER A 213 15.23 10.56 9.49
CA SER A 213 15.92 11.34 10.52
C SER A 213 16.27 10.48 11.73
N THR A 214 17.26 10.93 12.50
CA THR A 214 17.65 10.29 13.76
C THR A 214 16.56 10.35 14.83
N ASP A 215 15.60 11.25 14.68
CA ASP A 215 14.52 11.48 15.65
C ASP A 215 13.31 10.57 15.38
N LEU A 216 13.18 10.03 14.16
CA LEU A 216 12.04 9.21 13.74
C LEU A 216 11.74 8.03 14.69
N PRO A 217 12.71 7.26 15.22
CA PRO A 217 12.41 6.19 16.18
C PRO A 217 11.70 6.67 17.45
N GLY A 218 12.06 7.86 17.95
CA GLY A 218 11.40 8.48 19.09
C GLY A 218 9.97 8.89 18.75
N THR A 219 9.75 9.47 17.58
CA THR A 219 8.43 9.84 17.07
C THR A 219 7.53 8.61 16.88
N LEU A 220 8.05 7.53 16.30
CA LEU A 220 7.32 6.27 16.13
C LEU A 220 6.96 5.64 17.49
N LEU A 221 7.85 5.71 18.48
CA LEU A 221 7.53 5.26 19.83
C LEU A 221 6.42 6.10 20.46
N HIS A 222 6.47 7.42 20.31
CA HIS A 222 5.40 8.30 20.78
C HIS A 222 4.05 7.94 20.13
N ALA A 223 4.02 7.77 18.81
CA ALA A 223 2.84 7.33 18.07
C ALA A 223 2.33 5.96 18.57
N LEU A 224 3.22 5.00 18.80
CA LEU A 224 2.87 3.67 19.31
C LEU A 224 2.13 3.74 20.65
N THR A 225 2.59 4.60 21.56
CA THR A 225 2.03 4.73 22.91
C THR A 225 0.70 5.47 22.97
N THR A 226 0.40 6.29 21.97
CA THR A 226 -0.81 7.13 21.91
C THR A 226 -1.87 6.56 20.98
N GLU A 227 -1.50 5.67 20.07
CA GLU A 227 -2.41 5.09 19.08
C GLU A 227 -3.41 4.09 19.68
N ALA A 228 -4.70 4.37 19.49
CA ALA A 228 -5.79 3.53 19.94
C ALA A 228 -6.02 2.30 19.06
N HIS A 229 -5.80 2.40 17.74
CA HIS A 229 -6.15 1.38 16.77
C HIS A 229 -5.07 0.29 16.65
N PRO A 230 -5.37 -0.99 16.98
CA PRO A 230 -4.36 -2.06 16.99
C PRO A 230 -3.66 -2.27 15.64
N ALA A 231 -4.39 -2.19 14.52
CA ALA A 231 -3.80 -2.35 13.20
C ALA A 231 -2.79 -1.24 12.84
N VAL A 232 -2.92 -0.03 13.41
CA VAL A 232 -1.95 1.05 13.23
C VAL A 232 -0.73 0.79 14.09
N ARG A 233 -0.92 0.38 15.36
CA ARG A 233 0.18 -0.05 16.25
C ARG A 233 1.01 -1.18 15.62
N GLU A 234 0.36 -2.16 15.01
CA GLU A 234 1.04 -3.25 14.29
C GLU A 234 2.02 -2.70 13.24
N THR A 235 1.55 -1.76 12.41
CA THR A 235 2.38 -1.14 11.38
C THR A 235 3.48 -0.29 11.98
N ILE A 236 3.22 0.45 13.07
CA ILE A 236 4.25 1.23 13.77
C ILE A 236 5.36 0.31 14.29
N LEU A 237 5.05 -0.88 14.81
CA LEU A 237 6.09 -1.85 15.21
C LEU A 237 6.97 -2.26 14.03
N ARG A 238 6.39 -2.49 12.85
CA ARG A 238 7.14 -2.81 11.63
C ARG A 238 8.01 -1.64 11.20
N ALA A 239 7.50 -0.41 11.29
CA ALA A 239 8.24 0.81 11.00
C ALA A 239 9.43 0.98 11.96
N LEU A 240 9.24 0.80 13.27
CA LEU A 240 10.30 0.80 14.28
C LEU A 240 11.36 -0.26 13.98
N ALA A 241 10.94 -1.49 13.65
CA ALA A 241 11.87 -2.54 13.27
C ALA A 241 12.66 -2.20 12.00
N ALA A 242 12.12 -1.42 11.07
CA ALA A 242 12.87 -0.97 9.90
C ALA A 242 14.00 0.02 10.25
N GLN A 243 13.93 0.71 11.40
CA GLN A 243 14.94 1.69 11.85
C GLN A 243 16.19 1.06 12.51
N GLY A 244 16.53 -0.18 12.15
CA GLY A 244 17.74 -0.87 12.63
C GLY A 244 17.68 -1.34 14.09
N GLU A 245 18.82 -1.38 14.77
CA GLU A 245 18.92 -1.86 16.16
C GLU A 245 18.20 -0.92 17.13
N HIS A 246 18.36 0.39 16.96
CA HIS A 246 17.76 1.37 17.87
C HIS A 246 16.23 1.27 17.88
N GLY A 247 15.58 1.26 16.71
CA GLY A 247 14.12 1.10 16.66
C GLY A 247 13.65 -0.26 17.16
N ARG A 248 14.44 -1.33 16.99
CA ARG A 248 14.09 -2.64 17.56
C ARG A 248 14.21 -2.72 19.08
N ASP A 249 15.07 -1.93 19.70
CA ASP A 249 15.16 -1.85 21.16
C ASP A 249 13.90 -1.21 21.76
N LEU A 250 13.31 -0.25 21.04
CA LEU A 250 12.07 0.43 21.44
C LEU A 250 10.83 -0.49 21.41
N LEU A 251 10.87 -1.60 20.66
CA LEU A 251 9.78 -2.60 20.60
C LEU A 251 9.47 -3.23 21.95
N THR A 252 10.41 -3.19 22.90
CA THR A 252 10.21 -3.71 24.26
C THR A 252 9.02 -3.07 24.98
N THR A 253 8.70 -1.82 24.66
CA THR A 253 7.53 -1.09 25.17
C THR A 253 6.22 -1.82 24.83
N ALA A 254 6.14 -2.44 23.65
CA ALA A 254 4.94 -3.13 23.17
C ALA A 254 4.73 -4.51 23.79
N LEU A 255 5.69 -5.04 24.57
CA LEU A 255 5.50 -6.27 25.33
C LEU A 255 4.49 -6.12 26.48
N ALA A 256 4.11 -4.89 26.83
CA ALA A 256 3.05 -4.59 27.78
C ALA A 256 1.70 -4.21 27.11
N ASP A 257 1.58 -4.31 25.78
CA ASP A 257 0.36 -3.92 25.07
C ASP A 257 -0.83 -4.81 25.49
N PRO A 258 -2.04 -4.24 25.69
CA PRO A 258 -3.22 -5.03 26.06
C PRO A 258 -3.59 -6.08 25.01
N VAL A 259 -3.24 -5.87 23.74
CA VAL A 259 -3.58 -6.77 22.63
C VAL A 259 -2.48 -7.82 22.45
N SER A 260 -2.84 -9.10 22.60
CA SER A 260 -1.89 -10.22 22.49
C SER A 260 -1.19 -10.29 21.13
N GLY A 261 -1.90 -9.98 20.03
CA GLY A 261 -1.30 -9.90 18.70
C GLY A 261 -0.16 -8.88 18.60
N ILE A 262 -0.26 -7.75 19.29
CA ILE A 262 0.78 -6.71 19.32
C ILE A 262 1.98 -7.18 20.13
N ARG A 263 1.77 -7.79 21.30
CA ARG A 263 2.84 -8.39 22.11
C ARG A 263 3.60 -9.47 21.35
N SER A 264 2.87 -10.38 20.68
CA SER A 264 3.45 -11.42 19.83
C SER A 264 4.30 -10.84 18.70
N LEU A 265 3.78 -9.84 17.99
CA LEU A 265 4.52 -9.21 16.90
C LEU A 265 5.78 -8.49 17.41
N ALA A 266 5.69 -7.77 18.53
CA ALA A 266 6.84 -7.11 19.14
C ALA A 266 7.95 -8.11 19.45
N ALA A 267 7.62 -9.24 20.09
CA ALA A 267 8.57 -10.32 20.39
C ALA A 267 9.26 -10.86 19.12
N ILE A 268 8.51 -11.03 18.03
CA ILE A 268 9.05 -11.51 16.75
C ILE A 268 9.98 -10.46 16.12
N LEU A 269 9.56 -9.20 16.07
CA LEU A 269 10.31 -8.10 15.43
C LEU A 269 11.55 -7.68 16.21
N MET A 270 11.65 -8.03 17.50
CA MET A 270 12.87 -7.94 18.30
C MET A 270 13.97 -8.90 17.81
N THR A 271 13.73 -9.78 16.85
CA THR A 271 14.80 -10.59 16.26
C THR A 271 15.53 -9.80 15.15
N THR A 272 16.81 -10.09 14.96
CA THR A 272 17.66 -9.44 13.95
C THR A 272 18.16 -10.44 12.95
N ARG A 273 18.10 -10.07 11.67
CA ARG A 273 18.64 -10.90 10.60
C ARG A 273 20.14 -10.67 10.48
N THR A 274 20.89 -11.76 10.51
CA THR A 274 22.33 -11.80 10.29
C THR A 274 22.66 -12.69 9.10
N PRO A 275 23.91 -12.66 8.58
CA PRO A 275 24.35 -13.62 7.57
C PRO A 275 24.18 -15.10 7.99
N HIS A 276 24.15 -15.39 9.29
CA HIS A 276 24.03 -16.73 9.86
C HIS A 276 22.60 -17.09 10.28
N GLY A 277 21.61 -16.26 9.94
CA GLY A 277 20.21 -16.47 10.30
C GLY A 277 19.69 -15.40 11.27
N TRP A 278 18.56 -15.70 11.90
CA TRP A 278 17.96 -14.80 12.87
C TRP A 278 18.57 -15.00 14.25
N ARG A 279 18.87 -13.91 14.95
CA ARG A 279 19.34 -13.92 16.33
C ARG A 279 18.56 -12.95 17.19
N LEU A 280 18.56 -13.19 18.50
CA LEU A 280 18.09 -12.23 19.49
C LEU A 280 19.30 -11.70 20.29
N PRO A 281 19.59 -10.39 20.30
CA PRO A 281 20.67 -9.84 21.13
C PRO A 281 20.47 -10.08 22.63
N ALA A 282 21.58 -10.14 23.38
CA ALA A 282 21.58 -10.54 24.79
C ALA A 282 20.66 -9.68 25.68
N HIS A 283 20.71 -8.35 25.54
CA HIS A 283 19.87 -7.44 26.32
C HIS A 283 18.38 -7.63 26.02
N ARG A 284 18.02 -7.80 24.75
CA ARG A 284 16.63 -8.08 24.34
C ARG A 284 16.17 -9.46 24.78
N ARG A 285 17.05 -10.46 24.81
CA ARG A 285 16.78 -11.80 25.37
C ARG A 285 16.44 -11.71 26.85
N GLU A 286 17.20 -10.96 27.64
CA GLU A 286 16.93 -10.78 29.06
C GLU A 286 15.57 -10.12 29.33
N ILE A 287 15.25 -9.07 28.57
CA ILE A 287 13.95 -8.40 28.66
C ILE A 287 12.81 -9.36 28.30
N LEU A 288 12.94 -10.07 27.17
CA LEU A 288 11.91 -10.99 26.69
C LEU A 288 11.65 -12.15 27.66
N SER A 289 12.71 -12.70 28.28
CA SER A 289 12.59 -13.75 29.31
C SER A 289 11.84 -13.26 30.55
N ARG A 290 12.05 -12.00 30.97
CA ARG A 290 11.30 -11.41 32.10
C ARG A 290 9.81 -11.26 31.78
N TYR A 291 9.46 -10.87 30.56
CA TYR A 291 8.06 -10.77 30.14
C TYR A 291 7.41 -12.16 30.02
N LEU A 292 8.11 -13.15 29.44
CA LEU A 292 7.62 -14.52 29.31
C LEU A 292 7.25 -15.17 30.64
N ALA A 293 7.95 -14.83 31.73
CA ALA A 293 7.64 -15.35 33.06
C ALA A 293 6.25 -14.93 33.57
N ASN A 294 5.75 -13.76 33.13
CA ASN A 294 4.47 -13.20 33.56
C ASN A 294 3.38 -13.27 32.48
N GLU A 295 3.71 -13.71 31.27
CA GLU A 295 2.75 -13.81 30.16
C GLU A 295 1.80 -15.00 30.34
N THR A 296 0.50 -14.72 30.22
CA THR A 296 -0.58 -15.71 30.39
C THR A 296 -1.19 -16.17 29.09
N ASP A 297 -1.01 -15.43 27.98
CA ASP A 297 -1.53 -15.80 26.67
C ASP A 297 -0.61 -16.83 25.98
N ASP A 298 -1.10 -18.03 25.75
CA ASP A 298 -0.33 -19.15 25.18
C ASP A 298 0.26 -18.82 23.80
N SER A 299 -0.44 -18.05 22.96
CA SER A 299 0.05 -17.66 21.63
C SER A 299 1.22 -16.69 21.73
N VAL A 300 1.16 -15.77 22.68
CA VAL A 300 2.26 -14.84 22.97
C VAL A 300 3.45 -15.59 23.54
N ARG A 301 3.23 -16.50 24.50
CA ARG A 301 4.29 -17.33 25.09
C ARG A 301 5.04 -18.13 24.02
N ASP A 302 4.32 -18.78 23.11
CA ASP A 302 4.90 -19.54 21.99
C ASP A 302 5.74 -18.64 21.07
N SER A 303 5.25 -17.44 20.75
CA SER A 303 5.99 -16.46 19.95
C SER A 303 7.26 -15.97 20.64
N MET A 304 7.21 -15.66 21.94
CA MET A 304 8.36 -15.28 22.75
C MET A 304 9.38 -16.43 22.84
N GLN A 305 8.93 -17.65 23.09
CA GLN A 305 9.81 -18.83 23.18
C GLN A 305 10.53 -19.10 21.86
N ARG A 306 9.82 -19.00 20.72
CA ARG A 306 10.44 -19.09 19.39
C ARG A 306 11.54 -18.06 19.20
N ALA A 307 11.29 -16.80 19.58
CA ALA A 307 12.27 -15.74 19.47
C ALA A 307 13.50 -15.98 20.39
N LEU A 308 13.31 -16.49 21.60
CA LEU A 308 14.40 -16.81 22.55
C LEU A 308 15.31 -17.94 22.04
N ASN A 309 14.75 -18.91 21.33
CA ASN A 309 15.46 -20.06 20.77
C ASN A 309 16.34 -19.71 19.55
N LEU A 310 16.23 -18.49 19.02
CA LEU A 310 17.08 -18.00 17.93
C LEU A 310 18.44 -17.57 18.50
N THR A 311 19.47 -18.35 18.18
CA THR A 311 20.88 -18.12 18.57
C THR A 311 21.56 -17.09 17.71
#